data_AF-A0A2C9LGU7-F1
#
_entry.id   AF-A0A2C9LGU7-F1
#
_cell.length_a   1.000
_cell.length_b   1.000
_cell.length_c   1.000
_cell.angle_alpha   90.00
_cell.angle_beta   90.00
_cell.angle_gamma   90.00
#
_symmetry.space_group_name_H-M   'P 1'
#
loop_
_entity.id
_entity.type
_entity.pdbx_description
1 polymer ?
#
loop_
_entity_poly.entity_id
_entity_poly.type
_entity_poly.pdbx_seq_one_letter_code
_entity_poly.pdbx_strand_id
1 'polypeptide(L)'
;MKDVPVKQLPTIISVKDLGSYINTHSSDFFQDEFKRIPAPANVTYEVGLSEQNNRKNRYKNIIPYDHSRVHLQTITNELEDDYINASYVRDHQNQNKYIATQ
;
A
#
# COMPACT_ATOMS: atom_id res chain seq x y z
N MET A 1 -28.05 -8.96 -18.45
CA MET A 1 -26.77 -9.49 -18.98
C MET A 1 -26.18 -10.35 -17.88
N LYS A 2 -25.83 -11.60 -18.17
CA LYS A 2 -25.19 -12.47 -17.17
C LYS A 2 -23.71 -12.11 -17.13
N ASP A 3 -23.21 -11.72 -15.97
CA ASP A 3 -21.79 -11.48 -15.76
C ASP A 3 -21.01 -12.75 -16.11
N VAL A 4 -20.25 -12.69 -17.20
CA VAL A 4 -19.30 -13.74 -17.55
C VAL A 4 -18.16 -13.63 -16.54
N PRO A 5 -17.83 -14.68 -15.77
CA PRO A 5 -16.76 -14.60 -14.80
C PRO A 5 -15.45 -14.33 -15.55
N VAL A 6 -14.83 -13.18 -15.26
CA VAL A 6 -13.48 -12.88 -15.72
C VAL A 6 -12.60 -14.03 -15.22
N LYS A 7 -12.08 -14.83 -16.16
CA LYS A 7 -11.21 -15.96 -15.85
C LYS A 7 -10.02 -15.40 -15.05
N GLN A 8 -9.94 -15.73 -13.76
CA GLN A 8 -8.91 -15.20 -12.87
C GLN A 8 -7.55 -15.60 -13.43
N LEU A 9 -6.71 -14.62 -13.78
CA LEU A 9 -5.34 -14.88 -14.19
C LEU A 9 -4.56 -15.44 -12.98
N PRO A 10 -3.62 -16.35 -13.21
CA PRO A 10 -2.76 -16.84 -12.14
C PRO A 10 -1.97 -15.67 -11.54
N THR A 11 -2.02 -15.52 -10.21
CA THR A 11 -1.32 -14.46 -9.47
C THR A 11 0.14 -14.82 -9.13
N ILE A 12 0.58 -16.02 -9.52
CA ILE A 12 1.90 -16.56 -9.24
C ILE A 12 2.51 -17.04 -10.56
N ILE A 13 3.74 -16.61 -10.82
CA ILE A 13 4.52 -17.02 -11.98
C ILE A 13 5.68 -17.87 -11.48
N SER A 14 5.83 -19.08 -12.02
CA SER A 14 6.98 -19.91 -11.68
C SER A 14 8.26 -19.26 -12.22
N VAL A 15 9.39 -19.39 -11.51
CA VAL A 15 10.67 -18.83 -11.95
C VAL A 15 11.08 -19.35 -13.34
N LYS A 16 10.70 -20.60 -13.66
CA LYS A 16 10.97 -21.20 -14.97
C LYS A 16 10.24 -20.50 -16.11
N ASP A 17 9.05 -19.98 -15.82
CA ASP A 17 8.17 -19.35 -16.82
C ASP A 17 8.35 -17.83 -16.89
N LEU A 18 8.98 -17.21 -15.89
CA LEU A 18 9.10 -15.75 -15.75
C LEU A 18 9.68 -15.08 -17.01
N GLY A 19 10.73 -15.66 -17.59
CA GLY A 19 11.35 -15.13 -18.81
C GLY A 19 10.40 -15.14 -20.00
N SER A 20 9.66 -16.25 -20.20
CA SER A 20 8.65 -16.32 -21.25
C SER A 20 7.53 -15.33 -20.98
N TYR A 21 7.04 -15.27 -19.73
CA TYR A 21 5.95 -14.41 -19.33
C TYR A 21 6.24 -12.93 -19.63
N ILE A 22 7.43 -12.43 -19.28
CA ILE A 22 7.82 -11.04 -19.55
C ILE A 22 7.94 -10.78 -21.05
N ASN A 23 8.51 -11.72 -21.81
CA ASN A 23 8.80 -11.51 -23.23
C ASN A 23 7.60 -11.69 -24.17
N THR A 24 6.56 -12.43 -23.75
CA THR A 24 5.38 -12.70 -24.58
C THR A 24 4.23 -11.73 -24.37
N HIS A 25 4.26 -10.91 -23.32
CA HIS A 25 3.19 -9.96 -23.01
C HIS A 25 3.60 -8.52 -23.36
N SER A 26 2.63 -7.76 -23.87
CA SER A 26 2.84 -6.36 -24.24
C SER A 26 2.76 -5.42 -23.03
N SER A 27 3.21 -4.18 -23.21
CA SER A 27 2.99 -3.12 -22.22
C SER A 27 1.50 -2.93 -21.89
N ASP A 28 0.62 -2.99 -22.90
CA ASP A 28 -0.83 -2.81 -22.70
C ASP A 28 -1.41 -3.94 -21.83
N PHE A 29 -0.92 -5.17 -22.01
CA PHE A 29 -1.29 -6.28 -21.14
C PHE A 29 -0.94 -5.99 -19.67
N PHE A 30 0.28 -5.52 -19.40
CA PHE A 30 0.70 -5.19 -18.03
C PHE A 30 -0.04 -3.99 -17.45
N GLN A 31 -0.40 -3.00 -18.28
CA GLN A 31 -1.26 -1.90 -17.84
C GLN A 31 -2.64 -2.38 -17.42
N ASP A 32 -3.24 -3.29 -18.19
CA ASP A 32 -4.54 -3.86 -17.86
C ASP A 32 -4.48 -4.81 -16.65
N GLU A 33 -3.36 -5.51 -16.45
CA GLU A 33 -3.10 -6.26 -15.23
C GLU A 33 -2.97 -5.33 -14.01
N PHE A 34 -2.21 -4.24 -14.12
CA PHE A 34 -2.05 -3.25 -13.06
C PHE A 34 -3.38 -2.60 -12.66
N LYS A 35 -4.23 -2.26 -13.62
CA LYS A 35 -5.58 -1.70 -13.35
C LYS A 35 -6.48 -2.64 -12.55
N ARG A 36 -6.19 -3.94 -12.51
CA ARG A 36 -6.96 -4.93 -11.74
C ARG A 36 -6.48 -5.06 -10.29
N ILE A 37 -5.38 -4.40 -9.91
CA ILE A 37 -4.97 -4.35 -8.51
C ILE A 37 -6.11 -3.71 -7.72
N PRO A 38 -6.68 -4.41 -6.73
CA PRO A 38 -7.83 -3.91 -6.00
C PRO A 38 -7.43 -2.66 -5.22
N ALA A 39 -8.33 -1.67 -5.21
CA ALA A 39 -8.19 -0.56 -4.30
C ALA A 39 -8.23 -1.07 -2.84
N PRO A 40 -7.50 -0.42 -1.91
CA PRO A 40 -7.59 -0.72 -0.49
C PRO A 40 -9.05 -0.66 -0.02
N ALA A 41 -9.48 -1.68 0.72
CA ALA A 41 -10.80 -1.73 1.33
C ALA A 41 -10.69 -1.49 2.84
N ASN A 42 -11.68 -0.80 3.42
CA ASN A 42 -11.78 -0.57 4.86
C ASN A 42 -10.54 0.10 5.49
N VAL A 43 -9.99 1.11 4.81
CA VAL A 43 -8.86 1.91 5.31
C VAL A 43 -9.31 3.30 5.75
N THR A 44 -8.63 3.85 6.75
CA THR A 44 -8.81 5.21 7.25
C THR A 44 -7.46 5.95 7.25
N TYR A 45 -7.53 7.28 7.26
CA TYR A 45 -6.39 8.20 7.19
C TYR A 45 -6.55 9.35 8.21
N GLU A 46 -7.41 9.16 9.21
CA GLU A 46 -7.94 10.21 10.07
C GLU A 46 -6.82 10.88 10.87
N VAL A 47 -5.87 10.09 11.37
CA VAL A 47 -4.76 10.60 12.19
C VAL A 47 -3.83 11.49 11.35
N GLY A 48 -3.55 11.08 10.11
CA GLY A 48 -2.67 11.84 9.23
C GLY A 48 -3.34 13.07 8.60
N LEU A 49 -4.66 13.08 8.49
CA LEU A 49 -5.46 14.21 8.01
C LEU A 49 -5.87 15.19 9.11
N SER A 50 -5.62 14.88 10.39
CA SER A 50 -5.96 15.75 11.51
C SER A 50 -5.31 17.13 11.39
N GLU A 51 -5.92 18.15 11.99
CA GLU A 51 -5.42 19.53 11.94
C GLU A 51 -3.98 19.65 12.47
N GLN A 52 -3.66 18.89 13.52
CA GLN A 52 -2.35 18.88 14.14
C GLN A 52 -1.26 18.22 13.26
N ASN A 53 -1.64 17.18 12.51
CA ASN A 53 -0.70 16.34 11.76
C ASN A 53 -0.63 16.66 10.27
N ASN A 54 -1.62 17.37 9.70
CA ASN A 54 -1.66 17.64 8.26
C ASN A 54 -0.39 18.37 7.76
N ARG A 55 0.22 19.21 8.62
CA ARG A 55 1.45 19.98 8.36
C ARG A 55 2.70 19.10 8.35
N LYS A 56 2.63 17.90 8.92
CA LYS A 56 3.73 16.92 8.96
C LYS A 56 3.80 16.08 7.68
N ASN A 57 2.83 16.22 6.77
CA ASN A 57 2.81 15.53 5.48
C ASN A 57 3.42 16.40 4.37
N ARG A 58 4.38 15.85 3.63
CA ARG A 58 4.98 16.52 2.45
C ARG A 58 3.93 16.77 1.35
N TYR A 59 3.04 15.80 1.14
CA TYR A 59 1.96 15.88 0.17
C TYR A 59 0.63 15.48 0.82
N LYS A 60 -0.40 16.33 0.68
CA LYS A 60 -1.71 16.10 1.32
C LYS A 60 -2.45 14.87 0.81
N ASN A 61 -2.10 14.39 -0.38
CA ASN A 61 -2.69 13.22 -1.02
C ASN A 61 -1.88 11.92 -0.78
N ILE A 62 -0.78 11.98 -0.02
CA ILE A 62 0.05 10.82 0.32
C ILE A 62 0.13 10.72 1.84
N ILE A 63 -0.82 9.99 2.43
CA ILE A 63 -1.03 9.85 3.88
C ILE A 63 -0.96 8.36 4.23
N PRO A 64 -0.31 7.96 5.36
CA PRO A 64 -0.31 6.57 5.79
C PRO A 64 -1.72 6.12 6.21
N TYR A 65 -2.01 4.82 6.11
CA TYR A 65 -3.23 4.27 6.70
C TYR A 65 -3.08 4.16 8.22
N ASP A 66 -4.16 4.42 8.95
CA ASP A 66 -4.13 4.41 10.41
C ASP A 66 -3.73 3.03 10.98
N HIS A 67 -4.16 1.94 10.34
CA HIS A 67 -3.88 0.57 10.79
C HIS A 67 -2.42 0.14 10.58
N SER A 68 -1.66 0.82 9.70
CA SER A 68 -0.28 0.46 9.37
C SER A 68 0.73 1.53 9.76
N ARG A 69 0.30 2.69 10.25
CA ARG A 69 1.20 3.81 10.55
C ARG A 69 2.20 3.44 11.64
N VAL A 70 3.39 4.02 11.54
CA VAL A 70 4.38 3.97 12.62
C VAL A 70 3.96 4.94 13.72
N HIS A 71 4.00 4.48 14.97
CA HIS A 71 3.71 5.27 16.16
C HIS A 71 5.04 5.62 16.83
N LEU A 72 5.32 6.92 17.00
CA LEU A 72 6.49 7.38 17.73
C LEU A 72 6.25 7.26 19.23
N GLN A 73 7.30 6.94 19.98
CA GLN A 73 7.26 7.04 21.43
C GLN A 73 7.42 8.51 21.83
N THR A 74 6.42 9.06 22.53
CA THR A 74 6.49 10.43 23.03
C THR A 74 7.43 10.50 24.24
N ILE A 75 8.30 11.52 24.27
CA ILE A 75 9.26 11.77 25.37
C ILE A 75 8.65 12.70 26.43
N THR A 76 7.61 13.45 26.06
CA THR A 76 6.89 14.39 26.93
C THR A 76 5.49 13.85 27.25
N ASN A 77 4.93 14.25 28.40
CA ASN A 77 3.53 14.00 28.77
C ASN A 77 2.53 14.83 27.93
N GLU A 78 2.99 15.46 26.84
CA GLU A 78 2.11 16.15 25.92
C GLU A 78 1.33 15.10 25.13
N LEU A 79 0.00 15.17 25.23
CA LEU A 79 -0.89 14.32 24.44
C LEU A 79 -0.61 14.54 22.94
N GLU A 80 -0.52 13.44 22.20
CA GLU A 80 -0.77 13.40 20.74
C GLU A 80 0.34 13.91 19.80
N ASP A 81 1.61 13.63 20.07
CA ASP A 81 2.68 13.72 19.04
C ASP A 81 3.34 12.37 18.73
N ASP A 82 2.52 11.34 18.48
CA ASP A 82 2.99 10.01 18.07
C ASP A 82 3.07 9.84 16.54
N TYR A 83 2.76 10.91 15.78
CA TYR A 83 2.55 10.82 14.35
C TYR A 83 3.81 11.10 13.53
N ILE A 84 4.08 10.18 12.61
CA ILE A 84 4.96 10.37 11.46
C ILE A 84 4.27 9.83 10.20
N ASN A 85 4.49 10.47 9.05
CA ASN A 85 4.05 9.93 7.76
C ASN A 85 4.93 8.74 7.38
N ALA A 86 4.61 7.59 7.95
CA ALA A 86 5.29 6.35 7.69
C ALA A 86 4.37 5.16 7.95
N SER A 87 4.53 4.08 7.19
CA SER A 87 3.78 2.82 7.35
C SER A 87 4.73 1.63 7.45
N TYR A 88 4.37 0.66 8.30
CA TYR A 88 4.98 -0.66 8.26
C TYR A 88 4.60 -1.39 6.96
N VAL A 89 5.59 -1.93 6.27
CA VAL A 89 5.41 -2.77 5.09
C VAL A 89 5.86 -4.19 5.43
N ARG A 90 4.98 -5.14 5.13
CA ARG A 90 5.22 -6.56 5.41
C ARG A 90 6.02 -7.21 4.30
N ASP A 91 6.84 -8.19 4.65
CA ASP A 91 7.52 -9.03 3.68
C ASP A 91 6.68 -10.26 3.28
N HIS A 92 7.27 -11.15 2.49
CA HIS A 92 6.64 -12.40 2.05
C HIS A 92 6.31 -13.37 3.20
N GLN A 93 6.87 -13.17 4.39
CA GLN A 93 6.57 -13.94 5.60
C GLN A 93 5.53 -13.24 6.49
N ASN A 94 4.90 -12.18 5.97
CA ASN A 94 3.91 -11.36 6.67
C ASN A 94 4.47 -10.68 7.94
N GLN A 95 5.78 -10.44 7.99
CA GLN A 95 6.42 -9.73 9.10
C GLN A 95 6.60 -8.25 8.75
N ASN A 96 6.32 -7.34 9.69
CA ASN A 96 6.64 -5.92 9.55
C ASN A 96 8.16 -5.75 9.46
N LYS A 97 8.69 -5.71 8.23
CA LYS A 97 10.13 -5.76 7.96
C LYS A 97 10.68 -4.42 7.51
N TYR A 98 9.84 -3.60 6.88
CA TYR A 98 10.24 -2.31 6.33
C TYR A 98 9.34 -1.19 6.85
N ILE A 99 9.85 0.03 6.74
CA ILE A 99 9.09 1.26 6.94
C ILE A 99 9.15 2.04 5.63
N ALA A 100 7.99 2.36 5.06
CA ALA A 100 7.86 3.30 3.94
C ALA A 100 7.54 4.69 4.50
N THR A 101 8.29 5.73 4.11
CA THR A 101 8.15 7.12 4.59
C THR A 101 8.47 8.14 3.47
N GLN A 102 8.16 9.42 3.72
CA GLN A 102 8.12 10.55 2.76
C GLN A 102 9.45 11.32 2.53
#